data_AF-A0A060C0W9-F1
#
_entry.id   AF-A0A060C0W9-F1
#
_cell.length_a   1.000
_cell.length_b   1.000
_cell.length_c   1.000
_cell.angle_alpha   90.00
_cell.angle_beta   90.00
_cell.angle_gamma   90.00
#
_symmetry.space_group_name_H-M   'P 1'
#
loop_
_entity.id
_entity.type
_entity.pdbx_description
1 polymer ?
#
loop_
_entity_poly.entity_id
_entity_poly.type
_entity_poly.pdbx_seq_one_letter_code
_entity_poly.pdbx_strand_id
1 'polypeptide(L)'
;PAHAAEAVTINLINFNDFHGRIADKTTVQFAGTIERARAEYGDANSLLLSAGDNIGASLFASATQADQPTIDVLNALEVEASAVGNHEFDKGWPDLRDRVIAGGSNARWDYLGANVYKAGTSTPVLPEYALYTVDGVTV
;
A
#
# COMPACT_ATOMS: atom_id res chain seq x y z
N PRO A 1 13.36 32.54 -24.60
CA PRO A 1 12.02 31.98 -24.36
C PRO A 1 12.10 30.80 -23.38
N ALA A 2 11.33 30.84 -22.29
CA ALA A 2 11.19 29.67 -21.42
C ALA A 2 10.28 28.66 -22.14
N HIS A 3 10.80 27.47 -22.45
CA HIS A 3 9.98 26.37 -22.95
C HIS A 3 9.11 25.87 -21.78
N ALA A 4 7.80 25.74 -21.99
CA ALA A 4 6.97 24.98 -21.07
C ALA A 4 7.48 23.54 -21.04
N ALA A 5 7.60 22.93 -19.85
CA ALA A 5 7.92 21.53 -19.73
C ALA A 5 6.88 20.68 -20.48
N GLU A 6 7.31 19.56 -21.06
CA GLU A 6 6.38 18.63 -21.70
C GLU A 6 5.40 18.07 -20.67
N ALA A 7 4.16 17.82 -21.11
CA ALA A 7 3.15 17.26 -20.22
C ALA A 7 3.51 15.80 -19.88
N VAL A 8 3.63 15.53 -18.58
CA VAL A 8 3.87 14.19 -18.05
C VAL A 8 2.52 13.56 -17.68
N THR A 9 2.29 12.33 -18.13
CA THR A 9 1.10 11.55 -17.74
C THR A 9 1.51 10.53 -16.69
N ILE A 10 0.89 10.62 -15.51
CA ILE A 10 1.12 9.74 -14.37
C ILE A 10 -0.12 8.86 -14.18
N ASN A 11 0.09 7.56 -14.08
CA ASN A 11 -0.93 6.57 -13.84
C ASN A 11 -0.97 6.19 -12.36
N LEU A 12 -1.97 6.70 -11.63
CA LEU A 12 -2.19 6.36 -10.23
C LEU A 12 -3.20 5.21 -10.16
N ILE A 13 -2.72 4.02 -9.83
CA ILE A 13 -3.55 2.83 -9.65
C ILE A 13 -3.83 2.72 -8.16
N ASN A 14 -5.10 2.70 -7.77
CA ASN A 14 -5.48 2.66 -6.36
C ASN A 14 -6.51 1.57 -6.07
N PHE A 15 -6.40 0.95 -4.89
CA PHE A 15 -7.39 0.03 -4.35
C PHE A 15 -7.61 0.30 -2.85
N ASN A 16 -8.57 -0.40 -2.25
CA ASN A 16 -8.88 -0.30 -0.82
C ASN A 16 -9.50 -1.61 -0.33
N ASP A 17 -9.57 -1.78 0.98
CA ASP A 17 -10.36 -2.81 1.66
C ASP A 17 -10.04 -4.23 1.15
N PHE A 18 -8.76 -4.49 0.85
CA PHE A 18 -8.34 -5.79 0.36
C PHE A 18 -8.58 -6.89 1.41
N HIS A 19 -8.57 -6.56 2.70
CA HIS A 19 -8.98 -7.42 3.82
C HIS A 19 -8.57 -8.88 3.65
N GLY A 20 -7.31 -9.09 3.31
CA GLY A 20 -6.75 -10.39 3.00
C GLY A 20 -7.66 -11.31 2.20
N ARG A 21 -8.22 -10.83 1.07
CA ARG A 21 -9.04 -11.59 0.11
C ARG A 21 -8.17 -12.57 -0.70
N ILE A 22 -7.36 -13.34 0.01
CA ILE A 22 -6.53 -14.41 -0.51
C ILE A 22 -7.40 -15.63 -0.79
N ALA A 23 -7.67 -15.87 -2.08
CA ALA A 23 -8.35 -17.04 -2.59
C ALA A 23 -7.97 -17.29 -4.06
N ASP A 24 -8.01 -18.56 -4.49
CA ASP A 24 -7.44 -19.03 -5.76
C ASP A 24 -7.71 -18.12 -6.97
N LYS A 25 -8.98 -17.76 -7.22
CA LYS A 25 -9.34 -17.00 -8.42
C LYS A 25 -9.27 -15.49 -8.20
N THR A 26 -9.76 -15.00 -7.07
CA THR A 26 -9.92 -13.56 -6.84
C THR A 26 -8.58 -12.87 -6.70
N THR A 27 -7.59 -13.50 -6.05
CA THR A 27 -6.24 -12.94 -5.91
C THR A 27 -5.58 -12.74 -7.27
N VAL A 28 -5.64 -13.75 -8.15
CA VAL A 28 -5.03 -13.69 -9.48
C VAL A 28 -5.76 -12.71 -10.39
N GLN A 29 -7.09 -12.61 -10.29
CA GLN A 29 -7.87 -11.63 -11.05
C GLN A 29 -7.60 -10.19 -10.62
N PHE A 30 -7.44 -9.97 -9.32
CA PHE A 30 -7.03 -8.67 -8.76
C PHE A 30 -5.65 -8.26 -9.29
N ALA A 31 -4.65 -9.13 -9.11
CA ALA A 31 -3.30 -8.93 -9.62
C ALA A 31 -3.30 -8.65 -11.14
N GLY A 32 -3.95 -9.50 -11.92
CA GLY A 32 -4.02 -9.33 -13.38
C GLY A 32 -4.79 -8.08 -13.83
N THR A 33 -5.61 -7.47 -12.97
CA THR A 33 -6.25 -6.18 -13.28
C THR A 33 -5.29 -5.02 -13.05
N ILE A 34 -4.52 -5.06 -11.95
CA ILE A 34 -3.45 -4.10 -11.67
C ILE A 34 -2.40 -4.13 -12.77
N GLU A 35 -1.89 -5.32 -13.12
CA GLU A 35 -0.85 -5.46 -14.14
C GLU A 35 -1.31 -4.98 -15.53
N ARG A 36 -2.59 -5.18 -15.88
CA ARG A 36 -3.15 -4.63 -17.12
C ARG A 36 -3.23 -3.10 -17.11
N ALA A 37 -3.62 -2.50 -15.98
CA ALA A 37 -3.66 -1.05 -15.83
C ALA A 37 -2.23 -0.45 -15.84
N ARG A 38 -1.26 -1.13 -15.23
CA ARG A 38 0.16 -0.76 -15.26
C ARG A 38 0.72 -0.83 -16.68
N ALA A 39 0.43 -1.89 -17.42
CA ALA A 39 0.90 -2.08 -18.80
C ALA A 39 0.37 -1.05 -19.81
N GLU A 40 -0.75 -0.37 -19.53
CA GLU A 40 -1.30 0.68 -20.42
C GLU A 40 -0.39 1.92 -20.48
N TYR A 41 0.28 2.25 -19.37
CA TYR A 41 1.13 3.45 -19.24
C TYR A 41 2.61 3.13 -19.01
N GLY A 42 2.94 1.88 -18.66
CA GLY A 42 4.30 1.43 -18.35
C GLY A 42 4.67 1.65 -16.88
N ASP A 43 5.62 0.85 -16.41
CA ASP A 43 6.04 0.82 -14.99
C ASP A 43 6.64 2.16 -14.54
N ALA A 44 7.44 2.81 -15.41
CA ALA A 44 8.08 4.09 -15.09
C ALA A 44 7.11 5.25 -14.87
N ASN A 45 5.85 5.09 -15.33
CA ASN A 45 4.81 6.10 -15.29
C ASN A 45 3.67 5.72 -14.34
N SER A 46 3.77 4.57 -13.66
CA SER A 46 2.69 4.03 -12.83
C SER A 46 3.09 3.97 -11.36
N LEU A 47 2.13 4.27 -10.48
CA LEU A 47 2.28 4.13 -9.03
C LEU A 47 1.10 3.32 -8.48
N LEU A 48 1.38 2.21 -7.80
CA LEU A 48 0.35 1.40 -7.15
C LEU A 48 0.20 1.81 -5.68
N LEU A 49 -1.02 2.18 -5.31
CA LEU A 49 -1.39 2.73 -4.01
C LEU A 49 -2.53 1.93 -3.37
N SER A 50 -2.62 1.99 -2.04
CA SER A 50 -3.77 1.51 -1.28
C SER A 50 -4.33 2.58 -0.35
N ALA A 51 -5.65 2.63 -0.19
CA ALA A 51 -6.32 3.46 0.81
C ALA A 51 -6.47 2.79 2.20
N GLY A 52 -5.80 1.65 2.42
CA GLY A 52 -5.79 0.94 3.71
C GLY A 52 -6.74 -0.26 3.76
N ASP A 53 -6.85 -0.82 4.97
CA ASP A 53 -7.59 -2.05 5.25
C ASP A 53 -7.15 -3.22 4.33
N ASN A 54 -5.83 -3.33 4.15
CA ASN A 54 -5.22 -4.40 3.38
C ASN A 54 -5.29 -5.72 4.16
N ILE A 55 -5.06 -5.65 5.46
CA ILE A 55 -5.11 -6.79 6.41
C ILE A 55 -6.26 -6.62 7.40
N GLY A 56 -6.44 -7.60 8.30
CA GLY A 56 -7.59 -7.62 9.22
C GLY A 56 -8.90 -7.96 8.49
N ALA A 57 -9.94 -8.29 9.26
CA ALA A 57 -11.21 -8.86 8.76
C ALA A 57 -11.05 -9.92 7.64
N SER A 58 -9.95 -10.69 7.71
CA SER A 58 -9.42 -11.40 6.56
C SER A 58 -10.06 -12.76 6.35
N LEU A 59 -10.01 -13.28 5.12
CA LEU A 59 -10.43 -14.65 4.85
C LEU A 59 -9.53 -15.63 5.60
N PHE A 60 -10.06 -16.81 5.92
CA PHE A 60 -9.36 -17.84 6.70
C PHE A 60 -7.94 -18.14 6.19
N ALA A 61 -7.76 -18.21 4.87
CA ALA A 61 -6.45 -18.48 4.25
C ALA A 61 -5.38 -17.43 4.59
N SER A 62 -5.77 -16.16 4.74
CA SER A 62 -4.90 -15.06 5.19
C SER A 62 -4.82 -15.01 6.71
N ALA A 63 -5.97 -15.01 7.40
CA ALA A 63 -6.08 -14.79 8.83
C ALA A 63 -5.31 -15.83 9.66
N THR A 64 -5.36 -17.12 9.27
CA THR A 64 -4.65 -18.21 9.96
C THR A 64 -3.13 -18.11 9.89
N GLN A 65 -2.61 -17.32 8.94
CA GLN A 65 -1.19 -17.08 8.72
C GLN A 65 -0.82 -15.64 9.09
N ALA A 66 -1.59 -15.05 10.02
CA ALA A 66 -1.40 -13.68 10.49
C ALA A 66 -1.34 -12.63 9.36
N ASP A 67 -2.05 -12.87 8.26
CA ASP A 67 -2.10 -12.00 7.08
C ASP A 67 -0.80 -11.89 6.28
N GLN A 68 0.18 -12.76 6.55
CA GLN A 68 1.42 -12.81 5.77
C GLN A 68 1.19 -13.08 4.26
N PRO A 69 0.27 -13.98 3.84
CA PRO A 69 -0.01 -14.18 2.41
C PRO A 69 -0.50 -12.91 1.71
N THR A 70 -1.19 -12.03 2.44
CA THR A 70 -1.63 -10.74 1.93
C THR A 70 -0.46 -9.81 1.71
N ILE A 71 0.43 -9.70 2.70
CA ILE A 71 1.66 -8.90 2.60
C ILE A 71 2.52 -9.39 1.43
N ASP A 72 2.67 -10.71 1.28
CA ASP A 72 3.47 -11.31 0.20
C ASP A 72 2.91 -10.97 -1.19
N VAL A 73 1.58 -11.04 -1.37
CA VAL A 73 0.92 -10.68 -2.63
C VAL A 73 1.07 -9.19 -2.93
N LEU A 74 0.87 -8.32 -1.94
CA LEU A 74 0.98 -6.86 -2.14
C LEU A 74 2.44 -6.42 -2.37
N ASN A 75 3.40 -7.10 -1.76
CA ASN A 75 4.82 -6.93 -2.09
C ASN A 75 5.13 -7.37 -3.52
N ALA A 76 4.56 -8.50 -3.98
CA ALA A 76 4.76 -8.99 -5.34
C ALA A 76 4.11 -8.09 -6.40
N LEU A 77 3.06 -7.34 -6.03
CA LEU A 77 2.42 -6.32 -6.86
C LEU A 77 3.11 -4.96 -6.77
N GLU A 78 4.16 -4.82 -5.95
CA GLU A 78 4.93 -3.59 -5.79
C GLU A 78 4.02 -2.42 -5.39
N VAL A 79 3.22 -2.61 -4.34
CA VAL A 79 2.55 -1.47 -3.68
C VAL A 79 3.64 -0.52 -3.17
N GLU A 80 3.48 0.76 -3.45
CA GLU A 80 4.45 1.81 -3.07
C GLU A 80 4.06 2.47 -1.75
N ALA A 81 2.78 2.82 -1.61
CA ALA A 81 2.23 3.40 -0.38
C ALA A 81 0.85 2.84 -0.04
N SER A 82 0.55 2.81 1.25
CA SER A 82 -0.79 2.56 1.78
C SER A 82 -1.11 3.53 2.89
N ALA A 83 -2.29 4.13 2.88
CA ALA A 83 -2.83 4.65 4.14
C ALA A 83 -3.01 3.49 5.13
N VAL A 84 -2.91 3.77 6.44
CA VAL A 84 -3.46 2.85 7.44
C VAL A 84 -4.97 3.03 7.52
N GLY A 85 -5.70 1.94 7.38
CA GLY A 85 -7.11 1.83 7.74
C GLY A 85 -7.25 1.42 9.22
N ASN A 86 -8.49 1.24 9.67
CA ASN A 86 -8.72 0.84 11.05
C ASN A 86 -8.32 -0.62 11.31
N HIS A 87 -8.41 -1.49 10.30
CA HIS A 87 -8.13 -2.92 10.45
C HIS A 87 -6.62 -3.24 10.49
N GLU A 88 -5.75 -2.32 10.04
CA GLU A 88 -4.30 -2.41 10.33
C GLU A 88 -4.01 -2.46 11.84
N PHE A 89 -4.92 -1.97 12.69
CA PHE A 89 -4.78 -1.94 14.14
C PHE A 89 -5.54 -3.07 14.87
N ASP A 90 -6.15 -4.04 14.18
CA ASP A 90 -6.93 -5.13 14.79
C ASP A 90 -6.13 -5.92 15.84
N LYS A 91 -4.82 -6.12 15.59
CA LYS A 91 -3.88 -6.81 16.48
C LYS A 91 -3.07 -5.83 17.35
N GLY A 92 -3.40 -4.54 17.28
CA GLY A 92 -2.77 -3.44 18.01
C GLY A 92 -1.52 -2.86 17.34
N TRP A 93 -1.13 -1.66 17.80
CA TRP A 93 0.06 -0.95 17.30
C TRP A 93 1.36 -1.77 17.34
N PRO A 94 1.68 -2.55 18.39
CA PRO A 94 2.90 -3.36 18.38
C PRO A 94 2.95 -4.36 17.22
N ASP A 95 1.82 -4.96 16.87
CA ASP A 95 1.75 -5.90 15.74
C ASP A 95 2.00 -5.19 14.41
N LEU A 96 1.32 -4.05 14.19
CA LEU A 96 1.53 -3.23 13.01
C LEU A 96 2.99 -2.78 12.87
N ARG A 97 3.59 -2.26 13.95
CA ARG A 97 4.97 -1.75 13.95
C ARG A 97 6.01 -2.85 13.78
N ASP A 98 5.93 -3.90 14.59
CA ASP A 98 7.03 -4.85 14.77
C ASP A 98 6.95 -6.05 13.81
N ARG A 99 5.74 -6.44 13.39
CA ARG A 99 5.52 -7.61 12.52
C ARG A 99 5.11 -7.21 11.10
N VAL A 100 4.11 -6.34 10.97
CA VAL A 100 3.57 -5.97 9.64
C VAL A 100 4.55 -5.05 8.92
N ILE A 101 4.90 -3.90 9.51
CA ILE A 101 5.90 -2.98 8.97
C ILE A 101 7.29 -3.57 9.15
N ALA A 102 7.63 -3.99 10.37
CA ALA A 102 8.93 -4.57 10.71
C ALA A 102 10.12 -3.71 10.23
N GLY A 103 10.03 -2.38 10.40
CA GLY A 103 11.04 -1.44 9.89
C GLY A 103 11.17 -1.42 8.36
N GLY A 104 10.13 -1.82 7.63
CA GLY A 104 10.11 -1.88 6.16
C GLY A 104 10.61 -3.21 5.59
N SER A 105 10.97 -4.20 6.44
CA SER A 105 11.45 -5.49 5.93
C SER A 105 10.36 -6.48 5.58
N ASN A 106 9.12 -6.27 6.05
CA ASN A 106 7.98 -7.17 5.78
C ASN A 106 7.00 -6.56 4.77
N ALA A 107 6.09 -5.68 5.19
CA ALA A 107 5.39 -4.79 4.27
C ALA A 107 6.39 -3.79 3.68
N ARG A 108 6.66 -3.89 2.37
CA ARG A 108 7.72 -3.12 1.70
C ARG A 108 7.24 -1.77 1.14
N TRP A 109 5.98 -1.42 1.40
CA TRP A 109 5.39 -0.13 1.06
C TRP A 109 5.42 0.83 2.26
N ASP A 110 5.27 2.12 1.99
CA ASP A 110 5.13 3.13 3.05
C ASP A 110 3.72 3.10 3.63
N TYR A 111 3.60 2.76 4.91
CA TYR A 111 2.36 2.94 5.65
C TYR A 111 2.25 4.38 6.16
N LEU A 112 1.22 5.09 5.72
CA LEU A 112 1.02 6.52 5.98
C LEU A 112 -0.15 6.74 6.95
N GLY A 113 0.01 7.71 7.86
CA GLY A 113 -1.00 8.01 8.87
C GLY A 113 -0.78 9.38 9.52
N ALA A 114 -1.05 10.46 8.78
CA ALA A 114 -0.84 11.84 9.23
C ALA A 114 -1.62 12.22 10.51
N ASN A 115 -2.69 11.50 10.81
CA ASN A 115 -3.57 11.70 11.96
C ASN A 115 -3.42 10.63 13.05
N VAL A 116 -2.37 9.81 13.02
CA VAL A 116 -2.13 8.74 14.00
C VAL A 116 -1.07 9.16 15.00
N TYR A 117 -1.48 9.40 16.24
CA TYR A 117 -0.63 9.93 17.30
C TYR A 117 -0.47 8.96 18.46
N LYS A 118 0.67 9.06 19.15
CA LYS A 118 0.87 8.40 20.44
C LYS A 118 -0.12 9.00 21.45
N ALA A 119 -0.89 8.12 22.10
CA ALA A 119 -1.94 8.52 23.03
C ALA A 119 -1.46 9.55 24.07
N GLY A 120 -2.25 10.61 24.25
CA GLY A 120 -1.94 11.71 25.17
C GLY A 120 -0.88 12.70 24.67
N THR A 121 -0.45 12.61 23.42
CA THR A 121 0.56 13.49 22.82
C THR A 121 0.17 13.92 21.41
N SER A 122 0.87 14.91 20.86
CA SER A 122 0.83 15.27 19.44
C SER A 122 1.97 14.63 18.64
N THR A 123 2.60 13.57 19.15
CA THR A 123 3.70 12.89 18.47
C THR A 123 3.14 11.88 17.46
N PRO A 124 3.34 12.07 16.15
CA PRO A 124 2.91 11.10 15.14
C PRO A 124 3.69 9.78 15.30
N VAL A 125 3.03 8.65 15.05
CA VAL A 125 3.67 7.31 15.13
C VAL A 125 3.91 6.67 13.77
N LEU A 126 3.42 7.31 12.70
CA LEU A 126 3.62 6.92 11.31
C LEU A 126 4.07 8.14 10.49
N PRO A 127 4.74 7.94 9.35
CA PRO A 127 4.96 8.99 8.38
C PRO A 127 3.65 9.67 7.96
N GLU A 128 3.68 10.99 7.83
CA GLU A 128 2.49 11.78 7.43
C GLU A 128 2.28 11.77 5.91
N TYR A 129 3.37 11.62 5.15
CA TYR A 129 3.39 11.52 3.69
C TYR A 129 4.66 10.76 3.25
N ALA A 130 4.69 10.34 1.99
CA ALA A 130 5.86 9.87 1.26
C ALA A 130 5.96 10.64 -0.07
N LEU A 131 7.15 10.67 -0.67
CA LEU A 131 7.39 11.33 -1.95
C LEU A 131 7.98 10.30 -2.93
N TYR A 132 7.37 10.18 -4.10
CA TYR A 132 7.82 9.28 -5.16
C TYR A 132 8.20 10.09 -6.40
N THR A 133 9.18 9.62 -7.16
CA THR A 133 9.49 10.23 -8.48
C THR A 133 8.94 9.34 -9.58
N VAL A 134 7.96 9.85 -10.32
CA VAL A 134 7.30 9.15 -11.43
C VAL A 134 7.50 9.97 -12.70
N ASP A 135 8.14 9.38 -13.71
CA ASP A 135 8.49 10.04 -14.98
C ASP A 135 9.10 11.46 -14.78
N GLY A 136 10.04 11.57 -13.82
CA GLY A 136 10.75 12.82 -13.51
C GLY A 136 9.96 13.85 -12.69
N VAL A 137 8.72 13.56 -12.30
CA VAL A 137 7.88 14.41 -11.45
C VAL A 137 7.83 13.82 -10.04
N THR A 138 8.06 14.66 -9.03
CA THR A 138 7.83 14.28 -7.63
C THR A 138 6.35 14.38 -7.28
N VAL A 139 5.77 13.27 -6.82
CA VAL A 139 4.39 13.11 -6.39
C VAL A 139 4.35 12.78 -4.90
#